data_AF-A0A140NEK6-F1
#
_entry.id   AF-A0A140NEK6-F1
#
_cell.length_a   1.000
_cell.length_b   1.000
_cell.length_c   1.000
_cell.angle_alpha   90.00
_cell.angle_beta   90.00
_cell.angle_gamma   90.00
#
_symmetry.space_group_name_H-M   'P 1'
#
loop_
_entity.id
_entity.type
_entity.pdbx_description
1 polymer ?
#
loop_
_entity_poly.entity_id
_entity_poly.type
_entity_poly.pdbx_seq_one_letter_code
_entity_poly.pdbx_strand_id
1 'polypeptide(L)'
;MFTYPVKLEKDKATGMYVASCRDLPLMNSVGDSIQCTLQESIHGLVTAVSIEIDEGRTIPSGSKIKNGEYAIPLPEWVATKASLHNAMIESGLQNTE
;
A
#
# COMPACT_ATOMS: atom_id res chain seq x y z
N MET A 1 2.14 10.11 9.06
CA MET A 1 2.16 10.11 7.58
C MET A 1 2.36 8.67 7.14
N PHE A 2 1.45 8.13 6.32
CA PHE A 2 1.55 6.73 5.89
C PHE A 2 2.57 6.62 4.76
N THR A 3 3.63 5.84 4.99
CA THR A 3 4.69 5.58 4.03
C THR A 3 5.02 4.12 4.07
N TYR A 4 4.82 3.42 2.96
CA TYR A 4 4.97 1.98 2.93
C TYR A 4 6.29 1.54 2.28
N PRO A 5 6.90 0.46 2.80
CA PRO A 5 8.05 -0.20 2.19
C PRO A 5 7.59 -1.04 1.00
N VAL A 6 8.01 -0.63 -0.20
CA VAL A 6 7.77 -1.38 -1.43
C VAL A 6 9.06 -2.07 -1.86
N LYS A 7 9.02 -3.40 -1.91
CA LYS A 7 10.12 -4.22 -2.40
C LYS A 7 9.97 -4.40 -3.90
N LEU A 8 11.03 -4.13 -4.65
CA LEU A 8 11.10 -4.43 -6.08
C LEU A 8 11.96 -5.67 -6.30
N GLU A 9 11.40 -6.63 -7.03
CA GLU A 9 12.12 -7.81 -7.49
C GLU A 9 12.04 -7.87 -9.02
N LYS A 10 13.19 -8.10 -9.66
CA LYS A 10 13.24 -8.30 -11.11
C LYS A 10 12.94 -9.75 -11.41
N ASP A 11 11.85 -10.00 -12.12
CA ASP A 11 11.55 -11.32 -12.65
C ASP A 11 12.48 -11.62 -13.84
N LYS A 12 13.21 -12.73 -13.75
CA LYS A 12 14.16 -13.15 -14.78
C LYS A 12 13.48 -13.75 -16.01
N ALA A 13 12.25 -14.25 -15.87
CA ALA A 13 11.53 -14.87 -16.99
C ALA A 13 10.95 -13.82 -17.93
N THR A 14 10.30 -12.80 -17.38
CA THR A 14 9.68 -11.71 -18.17
C THR A 14 10.58 -10.49 -18.35
N GLY A 15 11.60 -10.34 -17.50
CA GLY A 15 12.45 -9.13 -17.45
C GLY A 15 11.79 -7.94 -16.74
N MET A 16 10.55 -8.08 -16.28
CA MET A 16 9.77 -7.04 -15.61
C MET A 16 10.17 -6.91 -14.12
N TYR A 17 9.83 -5.77 -13.54
CA TYR A 17 9.94 -5.53 -12.10
C TYR A 17 8.58 -5.72 -11.45
N VAL A 18 8.55 -6.54 -10.41
CA VAL A 18 7.39 -6.79 -9.56
C VAL A 18 7.57 -6.04 -8.25
N ALA A 19 6.58 -5.22 -7.91
CA ALA A 19 6.46 -4.56 -6.62
C ALA A 19 5.56 -5.35 -5.69
N SER A 20 5.97 -5.43 -4.42
CA SER A 20 5.16 -5.98 -3.33
C SER A 20 5.36 -5.16 -2.06
N CYS A 21 4.34 -5.15 -1.18
CA CYS A 21 4.42 -4.54 0.14
C CYS A 21 4.16 -5.59 1.20
N ARG A 22 5.02 -5.63 2.22
CA ARG A 22 4.85 -6.57 3.34
C ARG A 22 3.73 -6.18 4.30
N ASP A 23 3.43 -4.89 4.41
CA ASP A 23 2.41 -4.38 5.32
C ASP A 23 1.01 -4.44 4.69
N LEU A 24 0.95 -4.46 3.35
CA LEU A 24 -0.26 -4.58 2.56
C LEU A 24 -0.08 -5.72 1.54
N PRO A 25 -0.33 -6.99 1.92
CA PRO A 25 -0.05 -8.16 1.08
C PRO A 25 -0.80 -8.19 -0.25
N LEU A 26 -1.94 -7.50 -0.34
CA LEU A 26 -2.72 -7.36 -1.57
C LEU A 26 -2.16 -6.28 -2.50
N MET A 27 -1.20 -5.48 -2.03
CA MET A 27 -0.50 -4.53 -2.88
C MET A 27 0.55 -5.25 -3.71
N ASN A 28 0.23 -5.43 -4.99
CA ASN A 28 1.19 -5.84 -6.01
C ASN A 28 1.08 -4.93 -7.23
N SER A 29 2.22 -4.69 -7.87
CA SER A 29 2.27 -3.96 -9.13
C SER A 29 3.41 -4.51 -10.01
N VAL A 30 3.35 -4.23 -11.31
CA VAL A 30 4.36 -4.68 -12.27
C VAL A 30 4.69 -3.55 -13.22
N GLY A 31 5.96 -3.47 -13.64
CA GLY A 31 6.38 -2.50 -14.64
C GLY A 31 7.64 -2.95 -15.38
N ASP A 32 7.90 -2.29 -16.50
CA ASP A 32 9.06 -2.53 -17.37
C ASP A 32 10.36 -1.91 -16.83
N SER A 33 10.24 -0.90 -15.97
CA SER A 33 11.34 -0.17 -15.36
C SER A 33 11.06 0.12 -13.89
N ILE A 34 12.12 0.33 -13.11
CA ILE A 34 12.00 0.70 -11.69
C ILE A 34 11.08 1.91 -11.50
N GLN A 35 11.25 2.95 -12.31
CA GLN A 35 10.44 4.16 -12.21
C GLN A 35 8.96 3.89 -12.52
N CYS A 36 8.66 3.16 -13.59
CA CYS A 36 7.30 2.77 -13.95
C CYS A 36 6.65 1.95 -12.82
N THR A 37 7.35 0.93 -12.31
CA THR A 37 6.84 0.09 -11.22
C THR A 37 6.60 0.88 -9.94
N LEU A 38 7.46 1.83 -9.59
CA LEU A 38 7.25 2.69 -8.42
C LEU A 38 6.01 3.59 -8.59
N GLN A 39 5.79 4.13 -9.79
CA GLN A 39 4.61 4.94 -10.08
C GLN A 39 3.33 4.09 -9.99
N GLU A 40 3.33 2.90 -10.58
CA GLU A 40 2.19 1.99 -10.49
C GLU A 40 1.98 1.40 -9.09
N SER A 41 3.03 1.33 -8.27
CA SER A 41 2.91 0.95 -6.86
C SER A 41 2.10 1.95 -6.05
N ILE A 42 2.04 3.23 -6.45
CA ILE A 42 1.17 4.22 -5.80
C ILE A 42 -0.29 3.81 -6.00
N HIS A 43 -0.70 3.50 -7.24
CA HIS A 43 -2.05 3.02 -7.51
C HIS A 43 -2.36 1.73 -6.76
N GLY A 44 -1.41 0.77 -6.77
CA GLY A 44 -1.53 -0.47 -6.01
C GLY A 44 -1.75 -0.23 -4.51
N LEU A 45 -1.01 0.71 -3.90
CA LEU A 45 -1.18 1.06 -2.49
C LEU A 45 -2.55 1.67 -2.20
N VAL A 46 -3.05 2.55 -3.08
CA VAL A 46 -4.41 3.10 -2.94
C VAL A 46 -5.46 1.99 -2.99
N THR A 47 -5.36 1.08 -3.95
CA THR A 47 -6.27 -0.06 -4.08
C THR A 47 -6.21 -0.98 -2.86
N ALA A 48 -5.01 -1.31 -2.39
CA ALA A 48 -4.85 -2.18 -1.22
C ALA A 48 -5.47 -1.56 0.03
N VAL A 49 -5.29 -0.26 0.25
CA VAL A 49 -5.94 0.45 1.36
C VAL A 49 -7.46 0.46 1.22
N SER A 50 -7.99 0.68 0.02
CA SER A 50 -9.42 0.58 -0.24
C SER A 50 -9.98 -0.80 0.11
N ILE A 51 -9.27 -1.87 -0.24
CA ILE A 51 -9.68 -3.24 0.11
C ILE A 51 -9.69 -3.42 1.64
N GLU A 52 -8.68 -2.94 2.38
CA GLU A 52 -8.70 -3.01 3.84
C GLU A 52 -9.90 -2.26 4.45
N ILE A 53 -10.23 -1.08 3.91
CA ILE A 53 -11.41 -0.30 4.32
C ILE A 53 -12.72 -1.06 4.06
N ASP A 54 -12.88 -1.59 2.85
CA ASP A 54 -14.09 -2.29 2.41
C ASP A 54 -14.32 -3.57 3.24
N GLU A 55 -13.23 -4.22 3.64
CA GLU A 55 -13.25 -5.41 4.49
C GLU A 55 -13.34 -5.08 5.99
N GLY A 56 -13.40 -3.79 6.37
CA GLY A 56 -13.51 -3.34 7.76
C GLY A 56 -12.28 -3.68 8.61
N ARG A 57 -11.10 -3.79 7.99
CA ARG A 57 -9.84 -4.09 8.68
C ARG A 57 -9.05 -2.83 8.98
N THR A 58 -8.33 -2.85 10.09
CA THR A 58 -7.44 -1.75 10.46
C THR A 58 -6.30 -1.61 9.46
N ILE A 59 -6.06 -0.39 9.00
CA ILE A 59 -5.01 -0.09 8.04
C ILE A 59 -3.70 0.10 8.81
N PRO A 60 -2.68 -0.75 8.59
CA PRO A 60 -1.45 -0.68 9.34
C PRO A 60 -0.67 0.58 8.98
N SER A 61 0.03 1.16 9.95
CA SER A 61 1.07 2.14 9.64
C SER A 61 2.24 1.46 8.95
N GLY A 62 2.84 2.10 7.95
CA GLY A 62 3.94 1.50 7.20
C GLY A 62 5.17 1.24 8.07
N SER A 63 5.76 0.07 7.88
CA SER A 63 6.93 -0.41 8.63
C SER A 63 8.22 0.29 8.21
N LYS A 64 9.24 0.27 9.09
CA LYS A 64 10.57 0.83 8.81
C LYS A 64 11.21 0.24 7.55
N ILE A 65 11.55 1.09 6.59
CA ILE A 65 12.17 0.69 5.32
C ILE A 65 13.45 -0.14 5.55
N LYS A 66 13.58 -1.25 4.85
CA LYS A 66 14.79 -2.11 4.85
C LYS A 66 15.62 -1.88 3.59
N ASN A 67 16.85 -2.39 3.57
CA ASN A 67 17.72 -2.33 2.40
C ASN A 67 17.05 -2.99 1.18
N GLY A 68 17.03 -2.27 0.06
CA GLY A 68 16.42 -2.72 -1.20
C GLY A 68 14.91 -2.46 -1.31
N GLU A 69 14.29 -1.83 -0.31
CA GLU A 69 12.91 -1.34 -0.37
C GLU A 69 12.88 0.16 -0.67
N TYR A 70 11.81 0.59 -1.33
CA TYR A 70 11.54 2.00 -1.63
C TYR A 70 10.44 2.51 -0.70
N ALA A 71 10.65 3.72 -0.18
CA ALA A 71 9.65 4.41 0.63
C ALA A 71 8.65 5.10 -0.29
N ILE A 72 7.42 4.59 -0.34
CA ILE A 72 6.36 5.22 -1.14
C ILE A 72 5.34 5.87 -0.19
N PRO A 73 5.21 7.21 -0.19
CA PRO A 73 4.18 7.87 0.59
C PRO A 73 2.80 7.63 -0.03
N LEU A 74 1.81 7.39 0.82
CA LEU A 74 0.42 7.42 0.36
C LEU A 74 0.02 8.85 -0.03
N PRO A 75 -0.84 9.00 -1.05
CA PRO A 75 -1.52 10.27 -1.30
C PRO A 75 -2.27 10.75 -0.04
N GLU A 76 -2.20 12.05 0.24
CA GLU A 76 -2.69 12.64 1.49
C GLU A 76 -4.18 12.35 1.76
N TRP A 77 -5.01 12.39 0.72
CA TRP A 77 -6.44 12.09 0.83
C TRP A 77 -6.72 10.62 1.21
N VAL A 78 -5.87 9.68 0.75
CA VAL A 78 -5.97 8.25 1.12
C VAL A 78 -5.50 8.06 2.55
N ALA A 79 -4.39 8.71 2.93
CA ALA A 79 -3.90 8.69 4.31
C ALA A 79 -4.94 9.24 5.31
N THR A 80 -5.67 10.29 4.91
CA THR A 80 -6.75 10.86 5.72
C THR A 80 -7.91 9.87 5.88
N LYS A 81 -8.36 9.24 4.77
CA LYS A 81 -9.39 8.19 4.83
C LYS A 81 -8.96 7.02 5.71
N ALA A 82 -7.72 6.57 5.58
CA ALA A 82 -7.20 5.47 6.39
C ALA A 82 -7.14 5.82 7.89
N SER A 83 -6.70 7.03 8.23
CA SER A 83 -6.68 7.51 9.61
C SER A 83 -8.08 7.54 10.22
N LEU A 84 -9.05 8.07 9.46
CA LEU A 84 -10.44 8.14 9.89
C LEU A 84 -11.04 6.75 10.08
N HIS A 85 -10.81 5.84 9.13
CA HIS A 85 -11.29 4.46 9.21
C HIS A 85 -10.75 3.73 10.46
N ASN A 86 -9.45 3.86 10.74
CA ASN A 86 -8.85 3.29 11.94
C ASN A 86 -9.50 3.85 13.22
N ALA A 87 -9.73 5.17 13.28
CA ALA A 87 -10.42 5.79 14.42
C ALA A 87 -11.88 5.32 14.56
N MET A 88 -12.59 5.10 13.44
CA MET A 88 -13.94 4.55 13.46
C MET A 88 -13.96 3.13 14.03
N ILE A 89 -13.05 2.25 13.57
CA ILE A 89 -12.90 0.89 14.11
C ILE A 89 -12.61 0.92 15.62
N GLU A 90 -11.67 1.76 16.07
CA GLU A 90 -11.30 1.89 17.49
C GLU A 90 -12.48 2.38 18.35
N SER A 91 -13.32 3.28 17.81
CA SER A 91 -14.52 3.79 18.48
C SER A 91 -15.71 2.82 18.47
N GLY A 92 -15.61 1.69 17.76
CA GLY A 92 -16.71 0.75 17.58
C GLY A 92 -17.82 1.26 16.65
N LEU A 93 -17.59 2.37 15.95
CA LEU A 93 -18.49 2.90 14.93
C LEU A 93 -18.30 2.11 13.64
N GLN A 94 -19.29 1.31 13.27
CA GLN A 94 -19.33 0.65 11.98
C GLN A 94 -20.18 1.48 11.00
N ASN A 95 -19.85 1.40 9.71
CA ASN A 95 -20.75 1.91 8.68
C ASN A 95 -22.10 1.20 8.87
N THR A 96 -23.14 1.97 9.18
CA THR A 96 -24.51 1.48 9.18
C THR A 96 -25.00 1.57 7.75
N GLU A 97 -25.34 0.44 7.14
CA GLU A 97 -25.99 0.39 5.83
C GLU A 97 -27.36 1.09 5.83
#